data_AF-A0A1G8XPZ0-F1
#
_entry.id   AF-A0A1G8XPZ0-F1
#
_cell.length_a   1.000
_cell.length_b   1.000
_cell.length_c   1.000
_cell.angle_alpha   90.00
_cell.angle_beta   90.00
_cell.angle_gamma   90.00
#
_symmetry.space_group_name_H-M   'P 1'
#
loop_
_entity.id
_entity.type
_entity.pdbx_description
1 polymer ?
#
loop_
_entity_poly.entity_id
_entity_poly.type
_entity_poly.pdbx_seq_one_letter_code
_entity_poly.pdbx_strand_id
1 'polypeptide(L)'
;MKPWCISRTSTGNRPDTGVLCAGLGVLAFLKQANYDRAMPLRSDWSARTCSLARGLDVLGDPWGSLVLREVFFGNGRFDAIKQRLEIADTVLSKRLGWLLEAGLLAQRPYQDGNRTRQEYVLTPKGEDSLPVLNAIIIWAEKHLDAPNEVSHVRVIHTDCGRTTSSADTCSHCGVPLSAANTSWHSLKRSEQPLPLAVAPVEMAAAATSAEPAPDNSSTTETEIPA
;
A
#
# COMPACT_ATOMS: atom_id res chain seq x y z
N MET A 1 -47.23 -38.91 -14.13
CA MET A 1 -46.90 -40.33 -13.94
C MET A 1 -46.02 -40.47 -12.71
N LYS A 2 -46.32 -41.47 -11.89
CA LYS A 2 -45.85 -41.70 -10.51
C LYS A 2 -44.36 -42.12 -10.41
N PRO A 3 -43.78 -42.03 -9.20
CA PRO A 3 -42.35 -42.11 -8.90
C PRO A 3 -41.88 -43.54 -8.59
N TRP A 4 -40.57 -43.71 -8.38
CA TRP A 4 -39.95 -44.90 -7.78
C TRP A 4 -39.00 -44.37 -6.69
N CYS A 5 -39.25 -44.51 -5.37
CA CYS A 5 -39.24 -45.71 -4.51
C CYS A 5 -37.95 -46.53 -4.64
N ILE A 6 -37.28 -47.04 -3.62
CA ILE A 6 -37.44 -47.09 -2.16
C ILE A 6 -36.06 -47.47 -1.60
N SER A 7 -35.82 -47.07 -0.35
CA SER A 7 -34.75 -47.43 0.58
C SER A 7 -34.44 -48.93 0.74
N ARG A 8 -33.20 -49.25 1.15
CA ARG A 8 -33.00 -50.22 2.24
C ARG A 8 -31.71 -50.00 3.03
N THR A 9 -31.84 -50.31 4.30
CA THR A 9 -31.00 -50.06 5.48
C THR A 9 -30.00 -51.17 5.80
N SER A 10 -28.99 -50.79 6.59
CA SER A 10 -28.26 -51.59 7.61
C SER A 10 -27.30 -52.66 7.06
N THR A 11 -26.14 -52.96 7.65
CA THR A 11 -25.84 -53.20 9.08
C THR A 11 -24.32 -53.34 9.27
N GLY A 12 -23.83 -53.00 10.48
CA GLY A 12 -22.62 -53.56 11.10
C GLY A 12 -21.29 -52.88 10.74
N ASN A 13 -20.25 -52.84 11.57
CA ASN A 13 -20.02 -53.16 12.98
C ASN A 13 -18.62 -52.57 13.32
N ARG A 14 -18.41 -52.00 14.52
CA ARG A 14 -17.07 -51.69 15.11
C ARG A 14 -16.38 -53.02 15.54
N PRO A 15 -15.10 -53.11 16.01
CA PRO A 15 -14.23 -52.11 16.66
C PRO A 15 -12.69 -52.17 16.37
N ASP A 16 -11.98 -51.19 16.93
CA ASP A 16 -10.63 -51.15 17.54
C ASP A 16 -9.46 -51.99 16.98
N THR A 17 -8.32 -51.33 16.70
CA THR A 17 -7.08 -51.38 17.52
C THR A 17 -5.87 -50.77 16.80
N GLY A 18 -5.11 -49.95 17.56
CA GLY A 18 -3.65 -49.90 17.55
C GLY A 18 -2.92 -49.31 16.33
N VAL A 19 -2.24 -48.18 16.52
CA VAL A 19 -0.77 -48.14 16.73
C VAL A 19 -0.31 -46.67 16.70
N LEU A 20 0.36 -46.28 17.78
CA LEU A 20 1.16 -45.05 17.91
C LEU A 20 2.39 -45.11 16.98
N CYS A 21 2.83 -43.99 16.42
CA CYS A 21 4.07 -43.30 16.82
C CYS A 21 4.62 -42.32 15.76
N ALA A 22 5.23 -41.27 16.32
CA ALA A 22 6.40 -40.54 15.82
C ALA A 22 6.21 -39.51 14.68
N GLY A 23 6.20 -38.24 15.09
CA GLY A 23 7.30 -37.34 14.72
C GLY A 23 7.22 -36.67 13.35
N LEU A 24 6.23 -35.82 13.11
CA LEU A 24 6.32 -34.76 12.10
C LEU A 24 7.07 -33.53 12.66
N GLY A 25 8.28 -33.76 13.14
CA GLY A 25 9.24 -32.70 13.46
C GLY A 25 10.48 -32.96 12.62
N VAL A 26 10.65 -32.16 11.56
CA VAL A 26 11.92 -31.84 10.82
C VAL A 26 11.63 -31.33 9.39
N LEU A 27 10.46 -31.60 8.79
CA LEU A 27 10.18 -31.18 7.39
C LEU A 27 9.64 -29.74 7.20
N ALA A 28 9.32 -29.00 8.26
CA ALA A 28 8.82 -27.62 8.15
C ALA A 28 9.92 -26.55 8.26
N PHE A 29 11.10 -26.87 8.79
CA PHE A 29 12.17 -25.88 9.01
C PHE A 29 13.06 -25.62 7.79
N LEU A 30 12.95 -26.44 6.73
CA LEU A 30 13.73 -26.26 5.49
C LEU A 30 12.95 -25.64 4.33
N LYS A 31 11.76 -25.06 4.60
CA LYS A 31 11.00 -24.29 3.59
C LYS A 31 11.04 -22.77 3.82
N GLN A 32 11.55 -22.32 4.97
CA GLN A 32 11.62 -20.91 5.35
C GLN A 32 12.90 -20.21 4.83
N ALA A 33 13.99 -20.93 4.65
CA ALA A 33 15.28 -20.37 4.23
C ALA A 33 15.45 -20.15 2.70
N ASN A 34 14.40 -20.40 1.90
CA ASN A 34 14.42 -20.22 0.44
C ASN A 34 13.36 -19.23 -0.09
N TYR A 35 12.59 -18.57 0.79
CA TYR A 35 11.68 -17.49 0.38
C TYR A 35 12.34 -16.09 0.42
N ASP A 36 13.59 -16.03 0.91
CA ASP A 36 14.43 -14.83 1.06
C ASP A 36 15.13 -14.36 -0.23
N ARG A 37 14.71 -14.81 -1.42
CA ARG A 37 15.36 -14.37 -2.67
C ARG A 37 14.36 -14.04 -3.80
N ALA A 38 14.22 -12.73 -4.00
CA ALA A 38 13.84 -12.02 -5.23
C ALA A 38 12.35 -11.92 -5.61
N MET A 39 11.81 -10.70 -5.49
CA MET A 39 10.77 -10.21 -6.40
C MET A 39 11.42 -9.05 -7.18
N PRO A 40 11.67 -9.16 -8.50
CA PRO A 40 12.38 -8.13 -9.27
C PRO A 40 11.45 -6.94 -9.47
N LEU A 41 11.89 -5.69 -9.36
CA LEU A 41 12.98 -5.05 -10.10
C LEU A 41 14.21 -4.80 -9.21
N ARG A 42 15.20 -5.69 -9.24
CA ARG A 42 16.27 -5.71 -8.22
C ARG A 42 17.56 -5.05 -8.69
N SER A 43 17.49 -3.75 -8.79
CA SER A 43 18.63 -2.90 -8.50
C SER A 43 18.23 -2.19 -7.23
N ASP A 44 18.90 -2.51 -6.13
CA ASP A 44 18.78 -1.74 -4.89
C ASP A 44 19.43 -0.39 -5.15
N TRP A 45 18.66 0.68 -5.03
CA TRP A 45 19.15 2.04 -5.23
C TRP A 45 19.32 2.80 -3.92
N SER A 46 19.10 2.15 -2.77
CA SER A 46 18.95 2.82 -1.47
C SER A 46 20.29 3.35 -0.96
N ALA A 47 21.36 2.65 -1.29
CA ALA A 47 22.75 3.04 -1.02
C ALA A 47 23.33 4.04 -2.03
N ARG A 48 22.55 4.51 -3.01
CA ARG A 48 23.06 5.41 -4.05
C ARG A 48 23.03 6.86 -3.58
N THR A 49 23.97 7.64 -4.09
CA THR A 49 24.06 9.09 -3.86
C THR A 49 22.86 9.84 -4.44
N CYS A 50 22.22 9.29 -5.48
CA CYS A 50 21.08 9.86 -6.17
C CYS A 50 19.77 9.73 -5.36
N SER A 51 19.18 10.87 -4.96
CA SER A 51 17.92 10.94 -4.21
C SER A 51 16.74 10.33 -4.96
N LEU A 52 16.65 10.55 -6.28
CA LEU A 52 15.61 9.94 -7.12
C LEU A 52 15.66 8.42 -7.07
N ALA A 53 16.87 7.85 -7.11
CA ALA A 53 17.05 6.41 -7.10
C ALA A 53 16.55 5.81 -5.77
N ARG A 54 16.91 6.41 -4.62
CA ARG A 54 16.37 6.02 -3.31
C ARG A 54 14.85 6.18 -3.22
N GLY A 55 14.29 7.22 -3.84
CA GLY A 55 12.84 7.41 -3.92
C GLY A 55 12.15 6.29 -4.72
N LEU A 56 12.76 5.83 -5.81
CA LEU A 56 12.23 4.74 -6.64
C LEU A 56 12.25 3.37 -5.95
N ASP A 57 13.15 3.12 -5.00
CA ASP A 57 13.08 1.88 -4.19
C ASP A 57 11.80 1.81 -3.34
N VAL A 58 11.26 2.96 -2.96
CA VAL A 58 10.09 3.05 -2.09
C VAL A 58 8.81 3.24 -2.89
N LEU A 59 8.79 4.24 -3.78
CA LEU A 59 7.60 4.68 -4.53
C LEU A 59 7.56 4.18 -5.99
N GLY A 60 8.65 3.55 -6.46
CA GLY A 60 8.75 3.02 -7.83
C GLY A 60 8.12 1.63 -8.01
N ASP A 61 7.68 0.98 -6.94
CA ASP A 61 6.95 -0.30 -7.03
C ASP A 61 5.47 -0.04 -7.39
N PRO A 62 4.96 -0.59 -8.53
CA PRO A 62 3.59 -0.34 -8.97
C PRO A 62 2.52 -0.76 -7.96
N TRP A 63 2.71 -1.90 -7.30
CA TRP A 63 1.72 -2.40 -6.33
C TRP A 63 1.74 -1.57 -5.04
N GLY A 64 2.91 -1.14 -4.57
CA GLY A 64 3.07 -0.24 -3.44
C GLY A 64 2.31 1.07 -3.66
N SER A 65 2.50 1.68 -4.83
CA SER A 65 1.79 2.91 -5.21
C SER A 65 0.27 2.71 -5.34
N LEU A 66 -0.20 1.57 -5.85
CA LEU A 66 -1.63 1.24 -5.89
C LEU A 66 -2.23 0.99 -4.50
N VAL A 67 -1.48 0.34 -3.59
CA VAL A 67 -1.91 0.17 -2.19
C VAL A 67 -1.99 1.53 -1.50
N LEU A 68 -0.97 2.38 -1.67
CA LEU A 68 -0.94 3.72 -1.08
C LEU A 68 -2.10 4.58 -1.60
N ARG A 69 -2.42 4.48 -2.89
CA ARG A 69 -3.62 5.10 -3.49
C ARG A 69 -4.90 4.68 -2.77
N GLU A 70 -5.07 3.40 -2.45
CA GLU A 70 -6.26 2.95 -1.70
C GLU A 70 -6.30 3.52 -0.27
N VAL A 71 -5.15 3.64 0.40
CA VAL A 71 -5.09 4.26 1.73
C VAL A 71 -5.41 5.77 1.65
N PHE A 72 -4.89 6.49 0.65
CA PHE A 72 -5.27 7.90 0.39
C PHE A 72 -6.77 8.06 0.15
N PHE A 73 -7.39 7.07 -0.45
CA PHE A 73 -8.83 7.03 -0.61
C PHE A 73 -9.61 6.66 0.67
N GLY A 74 -8.94 6.48 1.81
CA GLY A 74 -9.52 6.10 3.10
C GLY A 74 -9.73 4.59 3.28
N ASN A 75 -9.28 3.75 2.35
CA ASN A 75 -9.39 2.29 2.47
C ASN A 75 -8.16 1.71 3.17
N GLY A 76 -8.17 1.73 4.50
CA GLY A 76 -7.10 1.16 5.32
C GLY A 76 -7.24 -0.34 5.64
N ARG A 77 -8.33 -1.02 5.27
CA ARG A 77 -8.55 -2.42 5.67
C ARG A 77 -8.01 -3.40 4.64
N PHE A 78 -7.36 -4.47 5.10
CA PHE A 78 -6.76 -5.49 4.24
C PHE A 78 -7.75 -6.04 3.20
N ASP A 79 -8.92 -6.50 3.64
CA ASP A 79 -9.94 -7.08 2.75
C ASP A 79 -10.50 -6.06 1.74
N ALA A 80 -10.63 -4.80 2.14
CA ALA A 80 -11.10 -3.73 1.26
C ALA A 80 -10.08 -3.42 0.16
N ILE A 81 -8.79 -3.32 0.52
CA ILE A 81 -7.70 -3.11 -0.44
C ILE A 81 -7.61 -4.31 -1.39
N LYS A 82 -7.64 -5.52 -0.83
CA LYS A 82 -7.63 -6.78 -1.61
C LYS A 82 -8.73 -6.80 -2.65
N GLN A 83 -9.97 -6.55 -2.23
CA GLN A 83 -11.13 -6.57 -3.11
C GLN A 83 -11.04 -5.49 -4.18
N ARG A 84 -10.54 -4.30 -3.85
CA ARG A 84 -10.42 -3.19 -4.82
C ARG A 84 -9.32 -3.38 -5.84
N LEU A 85 -8.21 -3.99 -5.46
CA LEU A 85 -7.06 -4.20 -6.35
C LEU A 85 -7.07 -5.57 -7.02
N GLU A 86 -7.98 -6.47 -6.63
CA GLU A 86 -8.01 -7.88 -7.06
C GLU A 86 -6.65 -8.57 -6.93
N ILE A 87 -5.93 -8.23 -5.86
CA ILE A 87 -4.55 -8.63 -5.61
C ILE A 87 -4.51 -9.91 -4.75
N ALA A 88 -3.52 -10.77 -5.00
CA ALA A 88 -3.30 -11.96 -4.19
C ALA A 88 -2.82 -11.60 -2.76
N ASP A 89 -3.25 -12.38 -1.76
CA ASP A 89 -2.99 -12.12 -0.34
C ASP A 89 -1.49 -12.01 -0.01
N THR A 90 -0.68 -12.87 -0.60
CA THR A 90 0.77 -12.89 -0.38
C THR A 90 1.44 -11.63 -0.92
N VAL A 91 1.00 -11.14 -2.08
CA VAL A 91 1.53 -9.91 -2.69
C VAL A 91 1.10 -8.70 -1.87
N LEU A 92 -0.18 -8.62 -1.49
CA LEU A 92 -0.69 -7.52 -0.67
C LEU A 92 0.01 -7.46 0.69
N SER A 93 0.14 -8.59 1.38
CA SER A 93 0.83 -8.67 2.68
C SER A 93 2.27 -8.19 2.57
N LYS A 94 3.00 -8.60 1.52
CA LYS A 94 4.37 -8.14 1.28
C LYS A 94 4.46 -6.64 1.03
N ARG A 95 3.51 -6.07 0.28
CA ARG A 95 3.50 -4.63 -0.02
C ARG A 95 3.12 -3.78 1.17
N LEU A 96 2.16 -4.22 1.96
CA LEU A 96 1.82 -3.56 3.23
C LEU A 96 3.00 -3.62 4.21
N GLY A 97 3.66 -4.78 4.34
CA GLY A 97 4.88 -4.91 5.15
C GLY A 97 5.97 -3.93 4.71
N TRP A 98 6.25 -3.86 3.40
CA TRP A 98 7.23 -2.92 2.86
C TRP A 98 6.88 -1.45 3.13
N LEU A 99 5.61 -1.06 2.96
CA LEU A 99 5.17 0.32 3.22
C LEU A 99 5.19 0.68 4.72
N LEU A 100 4.96 -0.30 5.60
CA LEU A 100 5.17 -0.14 7.04
C LEU A 100 6.66 0.02 7.39
N GLU A 101 7.53 -0.83 6.85
CA GLU A 101 8.98 -0.78 7.06
C GLU A 101 9.60 0.52 6.54
N ALA A 102 9.14 0.99 5.37
CA ALA A 102 9.54 2.28 4.81
C ALA A 102 8.98 3.47 5.59
N GLY A 103 8.06 3.25 6.55
CA GLY A 103 7.46 4.26 7.39
C GLY A 103 6.47 5.15 6.63
N LEU A 104 5.84 4.66 5.57
CA LEU A 104 4.77 5.39 4.86
C LEU A 104 3.41 5.09 5.48
N LEU A 105 3.22 3.87 5.97
CA LEU A 105 2.00 3.45 6.67
C LEU A 105 2.29 3.14 8.13
N ALA A 106 1.24 3.18 8.95
CA ALA A 106 1.22 2.58 10.28
C ALA A 106 -0.04 1.73 10.45
N GLN A 107 -0.03 0.85 11.45
CA GLN A 107 -1.23 0.11 11.85
C GLN A 107 -1.93 0.84 12.99
N ARG A 108 -3.25 0.97 12.88
CA ARG A 108 -4.12 1.53 13.92
C ARG A 108 -5.21 0.51 14.27
N PRO A 109 -5.44 0.25 15.57
CA PRO A 109 -6.56 -0.58 15.97
C PRO A 109 -7.88 0.16 15.73
N TYR A 110 -8.89 -0.57 15.27
CA TYR A 110 -10.27 -0.11 15.22
C TYR A 110 -11.21 -1.20 15.76
N GLN A 111 -12.39 -0.79 16.23
CA GLN A 111 -13.39 -1.73 16.75
C GLN A 111 -14.37 -2.13 15.65
N ASP A 112 -14.54 -3.44 15.47
CA ASP A 112 -15.54 -4.05 14.60
C ASP A 112 -16.43 -4.96 15.46
N GLY A 113 -17.50 -4.38 15.99
CA GLY A 113 -18.31 -5.01 17.03
C GLY A 113 -17.48 -5.27 18.28
N ASN A 114 -17.36 -6.54 18.68
CA ASN A 114 -16.61 -6.95 19.87
C ASN A 114 -15.16 -7.42 19.57
N ARG A 115 -14.67 -7.20 18.34
CA ARG A 115 -13.32 -7.60 17.91
C ARG A 115 -12.51 -6.36 17.56
N THR A 116 -11.30 -6.27 18.12
CA THR A 116 -10.31 -5.27 17.70
C THR A 116 -9.61 -5.78 16.45
N ARG A 117 -9.70 -5.01 15.37
CA ARG A 117 -9.03 -5.26 14.09
C ARG A 117 -8.00 -4.18 13.83
N GLN A 118 -7.14 -4.40 12.85
CA GLN A 118 -6.14 -3.42 12.41
C GLN A 118 -6.54 -2.83 11.07
N GLU A 119 -6.30 -1.54 10.91
CA GLU A 119 -6.31 -0.85 9.63
C GLU A 119 -4.96 -0.14 9.41
N TYR A 120 -4.63 0.09 8.15
CA TYR A 120 -3.45 0.81 7.72
C TYR A 120 -3.81 2.27 7.50
N VAL A 121 -3.04 3.17 8.11
CA VAL A 121 -3.22 4.62 8.01
C VAL A 121 -1.95 5.27 7.51
N LEU A 122 -2.08 6.42 6.85
CA LEU A 122 -0.93 7.22 6.43
C LEU A 122 -0.17 7.72 7.66
N THR A 123 1.15 7.66 7.58
CA THR A 123 2.05 8.46 8.39
C THR A 123 2.24 9.83 7.74
N PRO A 124 2.85 10.82 8.41
CA PRO A 124 3.24 12.08 7.77
C PRO A 124 4.12 11.88 6.53
N LYS A 125 5.13 11.00 6.63
CA LYS A 125 5.98 10.60 5.50
C LYS A 125 5.18 9.96 4.36
N GLY A 126 4.15 9.20 4.68
CA GLY A 126 3.23 8.63 3.70
C GLY A 126 2.36 9.69 3.03
N GLU A 127 1.86 10.66 3.79
CA GLU A 127 1.10 11.80 3.26
C GLU A 127 1.95 12.65 2.31
N ASP A 128 3.23 12.86 2.63
CA ASP A 128 4.19 13.59 1.79
C ASP A 128 4.45 12.93 0.42
N SER A 129 4.01 11.69 0.21
CA SER A 129 4.08 11.03 -1.10
C SER A 129 3.02 11.51 -2.09
N LEU A 130 2.04 12.31 -1.65
CA LEU A 130 0.93 12.77 -2.47
C LEU A 130 1.38 13.43 -3.79
N PRO A 131 2.37 14.35 -3.83
CA PRO A 131 2.80 14.96 -5.08
C PRO A 131 3.33 13.93 -6.09
N VAL A 132 3.94 12.83 -5.64
CA VAL A 132 4.41 11.77 -6.54
C VAL A 132 3.23 11.05 -7.19
N LEU A 133 2.19 10.70 -6.41
CA LEU A 133 0.99 10.06 -6.95
C LEU A 133 0.21 11.01 -7.87
N ASN A 134 0.09 12.28 -7.50
CA ASN A 134 -0.53 13.31 -8.36
C ASN A 134 0.23 13.44 -9.69
N ALA A 135 1.56 13.46 -9.67
CA ALA A 135 2.38 13.55 -10.88
C ALA A 135 2.14 12.37 -11.81
N ILE A 136 2.06 11.14 -11.27
CA ILE A 136 1.74 9.94 -12.06
C ILE A 136 0.33 10.05 -12.67
N ILE A 137 -0.67 10.47 -11.89
CA ILE A 137 -2.06 10.65 -12.35
C ILE A 137 -2.12 11.65 -13.50
N ILE A 138 -1.55 12.85 -13.31
CA ILE A 138 -1.56 13.94 -14.29
C ILE A 138 -0.80 13.56 -15.56
N TRP A 139 0.36 12.91 -15.41
CA TRP A 139 1.13 12.42 -16.55
C TRP A 139 0.36 11.36 -17.34
N ALA A 140 -0.27 10.40 -16.64
CA ALA A 140 -1.06 9.35 -17.28
C ALA A 140 -2.29 9.91 -18.00
N GLU A 141 -3.00 10.88 -17.38
CA GLU A 141 -4.10 11.60 -18.03
C GLU A 141 -3.68 12.28 -19.33
N LYS A 142 -2.49 12.86 -19.36
CA LYS A 142 -2.00 13.62 -20.52
C LYS A 142 -1.48 12.73 -21.65
N HIS A 143 -0.93 11.56 -21.32
CA HIS A 143 -0.09 10.80 -22.25
C HIS A 143 -0.58 9.39 -22.56
N LEU A 144 -1.51 8.84 -21.77
CA LEU A 144 -2.01 7.48 -21.97
C LEU A 144 -3.49 7.51 -22.34
N ASP A 145 -3.85 6.75 -23.37
CA ASP A 145 -5.24 6.58 -23.77
C ASP A 145 -6.01 5.87 -22.65
N ALA A 146 -7.13 6.47 -22.23
CA ALA A 146 -8.09 5.78 -21.40
C ALA A 146 -9.08 4.99 -22.27
N PRO A 147 -9.53 3.80 -21.82
CA PRO A 147 -10.57 3.04 -22.51
C PRO A 147 -11.88 3.82 -22.72
N ASN A 148 -12.12 4.87 -21.91
CA ASN A 148 -13.21 5.83 -22.05
C ASN A 148 -12.95 7.08 -21.19
N GLU A 149 -13.72 8.14 -21.41
CA GLU A 149 -13.59 9.43 -20.71
C GLU A 149 -13.73 9.32 -19.18
N VAL A 150 -14.42 8.29 -18.69
CA VAL A 150 -14.68 8.07 -17.25
C VAL A 150 -13.59 7.26 -16.53
N SER A 151 -12.57 6.80 -17.25
CA SER A 151 -11.54 5.89 -16.69
C SER A 151 -10.34 6.60 -16.08
N HIS A 152 -10.19 7.91 -16.23
CA HIS A 152 -9.11 8.64 -15.58
C HIS A 152 -9.44 9.06 -14.15
N VAL A 153 -8.39 9.23 -13.35
CA VAL A 153 -8.45 9.95 -12.09
C VAL A 153 -8.07 11.41 -12.37
N ARG A 154 -8.81 12.37 -11.80
CA ARG A 154 -8.50 13.80 -11.85
C ARG A 154 -8.09 14.28 -10.46
N VAL A 155 -7.10 15.17 -10.39
CA VAL A 155 -6.70 15.86 -9.16
C VAL A 155 -7.47 17.17 -9.06
N ILE A 156 -8.21 17.37 -7.97
CA ILE A 156 -9.05 18.55 -7.74
C ILE A 156 -8.61 19.22 -6.45
N HIS A 157 -8.30 20.51 -6.52
CA HIS A 157 -8.08 21.33 -5.32
C HIS A 157 -9.43 21.71 -4.72
N THR A 158 -9.67 21.30 -3.47
CA THR A 158 -10.99 21.43 -2.85
C THR A 158 -11.35 22.86 -2.51
N ASP A 159 -10.39 23.73 -2.22
CA ASP A 159 -10.69 25.12 -1.81
C ASP A 159 -11.18 25.97 -2.99
N CYS A 160 -10.66 25.75 -4.20
CA CYS A 160 -11.13 26.44 -5.41
C CYS A 160 -12.07 25.61 -6.29
N GLY A 161 -12.20 24.30 -6.03
CA GLY A 161 -13.07 23.38 -6.75
C GLY A 161 -12.64 23.07 -8.19
N ARG A 162 -11.39 23.38 -8.58
CA ARG A 162 -10.90 23.20 -9.95
C ARG A 162 -9.93 22.04 -10.06
N THR A 163 -10.00 21.35 -11.20
CA THR A 163 -8.96 20.39 -11.60
C THR A 163 -7.63 21.09 -11.77
N THR A 164 -6.55 20.41 -11.35
CA THR A 164 -5.20 20.92 -11.50
C THR A 164 -4.35 20.05 -12.42
N SER A 165 -3.46 20.70 -13.16
CA SER A 165 -2.45 20.08 -14.01
C SER A 165 -1.03 20.12 -13.43
N SER A 166 -0.88 20.54 -12.16
CA SER A 166 0.38 20.47 -11.42
C SER A 166 0.22 19.58 -10.19
N ALA A 167 1.32 18.94 -9.79
CA ALA A 167 1.28 17.85 -8.82
C ALA A 167 1.35 18.32 -7.36
N ASP A 168 1.95 19.48 -7.11
CA ASP A 168 2.26 20.03 -5.80
C ASP A 168 1.60 21.40 -5.52
N THR A 169 1.13 22.09 -6.56
CA THR A 169 0.51 23.41 -6.47
C THR A 169 -0.71 23.49 -7.39
N CYS A 170 -1.82 24.08 -6.93
CA CYS A 170 -2.98 24.27 -7.78
C CYS A 170 -2.67 25.22 -8.94
N SER A 171 -2.76 24.72 -10.17
CA SER A 171 -2.59 25.48 -11.41
C SER A 171 -3.61 26.60 -11.65
N HIS A 172 -4.67 26.69 -10.84
CA HIS A 172 -5.70 27.73 -10.96
C HIS A 172 -5.50 28.88 -9.96
N CYS A 173 -5.29 28.58 -8.67
CA CYS A 173 -5.18 29.60 -7.61
C CYS A 173 -3.78 29.75 -7.01
N GLY A 174 -2.83 28.87 -7.37
CA GLY A 174 -1.45 28.92 -6.86
C GLY A 174 -1.25 28.39 -5.44
N VAL A 175 -2.28 27.86 -4.79
CA VAL A 175 -2.19 27.32 -3.43
C VAL A 175 -1.49 25.94 -3.46
N PRO A 176 -0.53 25.67 -2.55
CA PRO A 176 0.07 24.35 -2.41
C PRO A 176 -0.96 23.26 -2.11
N LEU A 177 -0.79 22.10 -2.74
CA LEU A 177 -1.63 20.94 -2.54
C LEU A 177 -1.14 20.13 -1.34
N SER A 178 -2.06 19.76 -0.47
CA SER A 178 -1.90 18.80 0.62
C SER A 178 -3.01 17.75 0.54
N ALA A 179 -2.90 16.66 1.28
CA ALA A 179 -3.99 15.67 1.30
C ALA A 179 -5.29 16.29 1.86
N ALA A 180 -5.20 17.24 2.79
CA ALA A 180 -6.34 17.91 3.40
C ALA A 180 -7.13 18.80 2.42
N ASN A 181 -6.48 19.37 1.40
CA ASN A 181 -7.12 20.25 0.41
C ASN A 181 -7.18 19.66 -1.00
N THR A 182 -6.93 18.35 -1.14
CA THR A 182 -6.96 17.65 -2.42
C THR A 182 -8.04 16.59 -2.39
N SER A 183 -8.72 16.43 -3.52
CA SER A 183 -9.59 15.30 -3.79
C SER A 183 -9.21 14.64 -5.10
N TRP A 184 -9.43 13.34 -5.17
CA TRP A 184 -9.34 12.60 -6.42
C TRP A 184 -10.73 12.25 -6.91
N HIS A 185 -10.98 12.50 -8.20
CA HIS A 185 -12.23 12.14 -8.82
C HIS A 185 -12.01 11.03 -9.84
N SER A 186 -12.71 9.91 -9.63
CA SER A 186 -12.78 8.80 -10.58
C SER A 186 -14.23 8.35 -10.66
N LEU A 187 -14.83 8.48 -11.84
CA LEU A 187 -16.24 8.14 -12.06
C LEU A 187 -16.53 6.65 -11.87
N LYS A 188 -15.51 5.79 -11.98
CA LYS A 188 -15.62 4.36 -11.60
C LYS A 188 -15.79 4.13 -10.10
N ARG A 189 -15.46 5.13 -9.27
CA ARG A 189 -15.41 5.04 -7.81
C ARG A 189 -16.57 5.77 -7.15
N SER A 190 -16.89 6.96 -7.66
CA SER A 190 -17.97 7.81 -7.16
C SER A 190 -18.35 8.87 -8.19
N GLU A 191 -19.58 9.37 -8.11
CA GLU A 191 -20.05 10.52 -8.92
C GLU A 191 -19.46 11.86 -8.45
N GLN A 192 -19.01 11.93 -7.20
CA GLN A 192 -18.42 13.12 -6.60
C GLN A 192 -16.93 12.89 -6.30
N PRO A 193 -16.09 13.95 -6.30
CA PRO A 193 -14.71 13.87 -5.86
C PRO A 193 -14.59 13.33 -4.43
N LEU A 194 -13.63 12.43 -4.19
CA LEU A 194 -13.39 11.87 -2.86
C LEU A 194 -12.27 12.66 -2.17
N PRO A 195 -12.52 13.23 -0.97
CA PRO A 195 -11.45 13.86 -0.20
C PRO A 195 -10.41 12.81 0.18
N LEU A 196 -9.14 13.22 0.23
CA LEU A 196 -8.07 12.31 0.58
C LEU A 196 -7.92 12.16 2.10
N ALA A 197 -7.51 10.96 2.52
CA ALA A 197 -7.12 10.69 3.89
C ALA A 197 -5.85 11.46 4.23
N VAL A 198 -5.81 11.99 5.45
CA VAL A 198 -4.66 12.68 6.04
C VAL A 198 -4.05 11.80 7.13
N ALA A 199 -2.75 11.97 7.40
CA ALA A 199 -2.11 11.36 8.53
C ALA A 199 -2.77 11.82 9.84
N PRO A 200 -3.01 10.93 10.82
CA PRO A 200 -3.54 11.34 12.11
C PRO A 200 -2.65 12.40 12.78
N VAL A 201 -3.24 13.46 13.32
CA VAL A 201 -2.53 14.61 13.92
C VAL A 201 -1.53 14.18 15.01
N GLU A 202 -1.87 13.15 15.79
CA GLU A 202 -1.00 12.58 16.82
C GLU A 202 0.31 12.02 16.25
N MET A 203 0.27 11.43 15.05
CA MET A 203 1.44 10.92 14.36
C MET A 203 2.22 12.04 13.65
N ALA A 204 1.52 13.07 13.18
CA ALA A 204 2.14 14.28 12.63
C ALA A 204 3.04 14.99 13.66
N ALA A 205 2.55 15.17 14.89
CA ALA A 205 3.32 15.77 15.97
C ALA A 205 4.56 14.93 16.37
N ALA A 206 4.43 13.60 16.38
CA ALA A 206 5.55 12.70 16.70
C ALA A 206 6.66 12.75 15.63
N ALA A 207 6.32 12.91 14.35
CA ALA A 207 7.30 13.00 13.26
C ALA A 207 8.11 14.31 13.30
N THR A 208 7.49 15.44 13.67
CA THR A 208 8.20 16.73 13.80
C THR A 208 9.22 16.74 14.95
N SER A 209 9.10 15.81 15.89
CA SER A 209 9.97 15.69 17.07
C SER A 209 11.19 14.77 16.85
N ALA A 210 11.22 14.03 15.73
CA ALA A 210 12.33 13.16 15.39
C ALA A 210 13.48 14.00 14.82
N GLU A 211 14.48 14.27 15.66
CA GLU A 211 15.72 14.95 15.31
C GLU A 211 16.39 14.25 14.10
N PRO A 212 16.89 15.00 13.09
CA PRO A 212 17.53 14.38 11.94
C PRO A 212 18.75 13.56 12.40
N ALA A 213 18.87 12.35 11.84
CA ALA A 213 20.00 11.46 12.11
C ALA A 213 21.33 12.22 11.92
N PRO A 214 22.32 12.04 12.83
CA PRO A 214 23.56 12.79 12.77
C PRO A 214 24.28 12.52 11.45
N ASP A 215 24.61 13.61 10.75
CA ASP A 215 25.43 13.61 9.55
C ASP A 215 26.83 13.09 9.90
N ASN A 216 27.13 11.86 9.48
CA ASN A 216 28.43 11.24 9.62
C ASN A 216 29.24 11.33 8.32
N SER A 217 29.11 12.43 7.57
CA SER A 217 30.05 12.81 6.52
C SER A 217 31.29 13.53 7.08
N SER A 218 32.07 12.81 7.88
CA SER A 218 33.44 13.19 8.21
C SER A 218 34.39 12.10 7.75
N THR A 219 35.54 12.51 7.16
CA THR A 219 36.66 11.75 6.55
C THR A 219 36.52 11.46 5.04
N THR A 220 37.44 11.84 4.15
CA THR A 220 38.82 12.35 4.27
C THR A 220 39.19 13.05 2.95
N GLU A 221 39.75 14.26 3.01
CA GLU A 221 40.50 14.87 1.90
C GLU A 221 41.78 14.04 1.67
N THR A 222 41.91 13.44 0.49
CA THR A 222 43.17 12.89 0.01
C THR A 222 43.83 13.97 -0.85
N GLU A 223 44.93 14.53 -0.36
CA GLU A 223 45.82 15.44 -1.10
C GLU A 223 46.25 14.82 -2.44
N ILE A 224 46.14 15.61 -3.50
CA ILE A 224 46.72 15.35 -4.81
C ILE A 224 48.04 16.12 -4.87
N PRO A 225 49.22 15.49 -4.95
CA PRO A 225 50.46 16.22 -5.14
C PRO A 225 50.65 16.63 -6.61
N ALA A 226 51.30 17.78 -6.78
CA ALA A 226 51.60 18.48 -8.03
C ALA A 226 52.64 17.77 -8.91
#